data_AF-A0A0C2ZQ36-F1
#
_entry.id   AF-A0A0C2ZQ36-F1
#
_cell.length_a   1.000
_cell.length_b   1.000
_cell.length_c   1.000
_cell.angle_alpha   90.00
_cell.angle_beta   90.00
_cell.angle_gamma   90.00
#
_symmetry.space_group_name_H-M   'P 1'
#
loop_
_entity.id
_entity.type
_entity.pdbx_description
1 polymer ?
#
loop_
_entity_poly.entity_id
_entity_poly.type
_entity_poly.pdbx_seq_one_letter_code
_entity_poly.pdbx_strand_id
1 'polypeptide(L)'
;MDINNSTVSRNIRAVIDLLAQGGIYDPNEASAKNLDMPSVMEHVVLVHGDLGTGERLQGAQLWRSIEATPWDHFQHIIFIPGLFHLKMACADALWRYETCLMQDISLLQPKETGIYCSKPGFRHMHQAIAHTGTCQRLDCWRVHVSKRFPGVTNLDAFAALQPTLDELQSLAAELSLTYVAGHTLGHMRQKPHKEQDIQYENSLLLNKYFSLYEELSYAMNQGDIGRVKTCTILWIPILKALGKHKYASHMTTFLSNVHFVYPEGLRRAIRYHMLVNPTGKAMKWHAVDWCVKYGGKGVNRTMERILLESPLVQTYHMSQSVVQKNFLHTHLSVKHADPNMTKTFNVLLTQLTNHSPHIFVPGRTSRYEVPNLTNKGQEMEKAVQGDRETAASNTLDTEGTGIAMEDVLVELL
;
A
#
# COMPACT_ATOMS: atom_id res chain seq x y z
N MET A 1 -7.61 -28.05 -6.16
CA MET A 1 -8.82 -28.03 -5.31
C MET A 1 -9.95 -27.39 -6.06
N ASP A 2 -11.11 -28.05 -6.12
CA ASP A 2 -12.37 -27.47 -6.58
C ASP A 2 -13.32 -27.33 -5.39
N ILE A 3 -13.09 -26.28 -4.59
CA ILE A 3 -13.85 -26.00 -3.37
C ILE A 3 -14.45 -24.60 -3.49
N ASN A 4 -15.77 -24.52 -3.38
CA ASN A 4 -16.47 -23.25 -3.38
C ASN A 4 -16.40 -22.60 -1.98
N ASN A 5 -15.59 -21.57 -1.81
CA ASN A 5 -15.34 -20.88 -0.53
C ASN A 5 -16.46 -19.89 -0.12
N SER A 6 -17.73 -20.25 -0.36
CA SER A 6 -18.91 -19.46 -0.01
C SER A 6 -19.44 -19.72 1.40
N THR A 7 -19.03 -20.81 2.06
CA THR A 7 -19.47 -21.17 3.41
C THR A 7 -18.28 -21.40 4.34
N VAL A 8 -18.48 -21.20 5.65
CA VAL A 8 -17.42 -21.39 6.66
C VAL A 8 -16.88 -22.82 6.63
N SER A 9 -17.74 -23.83 6.55
CA SER A 9 -17.31 -25.24 6.47
C SER A 9 -16.46 -25.53 5.23
N ARG A 10 -16.76 -24.89 4.09
CA ARG A 10 -15.95 -25.04 2.87
C ARG A 10 -14.62 -24.29 2.98
N ASN A 11 -14.58 -23.15 3.69
CA ASN A 11 -13.32 -22.47 4.00
C ASN A 11 -12.43 -23.33 4.91
N ILE A 12 -13.01 -23.94 5.96
CA ILE A 12 -12.30 -24.88 6.84
C ILE A 12 -11.70 -26.03 6.01
N ARG A 13 -12.50 -26.64 5.13
CA ARG A 13 -12.02 -27.70 4.23
C ARG A 13 -10.90 -27.23 3.31
N ALA A 14 -11.01 -26.03 2.73
CA ALA A 14 -9.97 -25.47 1.88
C ALA A 14 -8.65 -25.27 2.63
N VAL A 15 -8.70 -24.87 3.91
CA VAL A 15 -7.51 -24.76 4.76
C VAL A 15 -6.89 -26.13 5.01
N ILE A 16 -7.69 -27.13 5.39
CA ILE A 16 -7.21 -28.51 5.61
C ILE A 16 -6.55 -29.07 4.34
N ASP A 17 -7.20 -28.92 3.19
CA ASP A 17 -6.68 -29.42 1.92
C ASP A 17 -5.41 -28.66 1.46
N LEU A 18 -5.26 -27.39 1.83
CA LEU A 18 -4.02 -26.62 1.61
C LEU A 18 -2.87 -27.10 2.52
N LEU A 19 -3.16 -27.34 3.81
CA LEU A 19 -2.18 -27.89 4.75
C LEU A 19 -1.71 -29.27 4.30
N ALA A 20 -2.64 -30.14 3.89
CA ALA A 20 -2.33 -31.48 3.39
C ALA A 20 -1.44 -31.45 2.14
N GLN A 21 -1.62 -30.47 1.24
CA GLN A 21 -0.73 -30.27 0.09
C GLN A 21 0.68 -29.84 0.51
N GLY A 22 0.81 -29.15 1.64
CA GLY A 22 2.09 -28.83 2.26
C GLY A 22 2.67 -29.95 3.11
N GLY A 23 2.05 -31.14 3.14
CA GLY A 23 2.47 -32.26 3.97
C GLY A 23 2.16 -32.09 5.46
N ILE A 24 1.28 -31.16 5.82
CA ILE A 24 0.86 -30.89 7.20
C ILE A 24 -0.51 -31.54 7.41
N TYR A 25 -0.59 -32.51 8.32
CA TYR A 25 -1.82 -33.25 8.62
C TYR A 25 -2.22 -33.07 10.09
N ASP A 26 -3.39 -33.57 10.45
CA ASP A 26 -3.78 -33.70 11.86
C ASP A 26 -2.77 -34.59 12.61
N PRO A 27 -2.20 -34.13 13.74
CA PRO A 27 -1.28 -34.93 14.55
C PRO A 27 -1.82 -36.31 14.93
N ASN A 28 -3.12 -36.43 15.21
CA ASN A 28 -3.77 -37.69 15.55
C ASN A 28 -3.82 -38.62 14.33
N GLU A 29 -4.16 -38.08 13.15
CA GLU A 29 -4.17 -38.87 11.91
C GLU A 29 -2.77 -39.29 11.47
N ALA A 30 -1.78 -38.41 11.62
CA ALA A 30 -0.41 -38.69 11.24
C ALA A 30 0.22 -39.76 12.12
N SER A 31 -0.03 -39.68 13.43
CA SER A 31 0.35 -40.72 14.39
C SER A 31 -0.29 -42.07 14.01
N ALA A 32 -1.61 -42.08 13.75
CA ALA A 32 -2.32 -43.29 13.35
C ALA A 32 -1.81 -43.89 12.02
N LYS A 33 -1.32 -43.05 11.10
CA LYS A 33 -0.82 -43.46 9.78
C LYS A 33 0.71 -43.64 9.74
N ASN A 34 1.41 -43.49 10.87
CA ASN A 34 2.89 -43.47 10.95
C ASN A 34 3.54 -42.53 9.92
N LEU A 35 2.95 -41.36 9.69
CA LEU A 35 3.51 -40.34 8.81
C LEU A 35 4.63 -39.58 9.53
N ASP A 36 5.79 -39.49 8.90
CA ASP A 36 6.88 -38.61 9.35
C ASP A 36 6.47 -37.16 9.07
N MET A 37 6.05 -36.43 10.10
CA MET A 37 5.57 -35.04 9.98
C MET A 37 6.27 -34.16 11.04
N PRO A 38 6.72 -32.95 10.65
CA PRO A 38 7.11 -31.95 11.64
C PRO A 38 5.94 -31.61 12.57
N SER A 39 6.19 -31.64 13.89
CA SER A 39 5.17 -31.31 14.89
C SER A 39 4.69 -29.87 14.73
N VAL A 40 3.44 -29.69 14.32
CA VAL A 40 2.80 -28.37 14.17
C VAL A 40 2.55 -27.68 15.51
N MET A 41 2.71 -28.39 16.65
CA MET A 41 2.59 -27.80 17.99
C MET A 41 3.69 -26.77 18.28
N GLU A 42 4.86 -26.91 17.63
CA GLU A 42 6.00 -26.00 17.79
C GLU A 42 6.15 -25.03 16.60
N HIS A 43 5.30 -25.15 15.58
CA HIS A 43 5.43 -24.41 14.32
C HIS A 43 4.18 -23.59 14.02
N VAL A 44 4.36 -22.55 13.21
CA VAL A 44 3.25 -21.74 12.69
C VAL A 44 3.23 -21.81 11.17
N VAL A 45 2.03 -21.73 10.60
CA VAL A 45 1.82 -21.62 9.16
C VAL A 45 1.42 -20.19 8.84
N LEU A 46 2.31 -19.48 8.14
CA LEU A 46 2.05 -18.12 7.67
C LEU A 46 1.22 -18.19 6.37
N VAL A 47 0.02 -17.61 6.39
CA VAL A 47 -0.88 -17.60 5.22
C VAL A 47 -1.00 -16.19 4.69
N HIS A 48 -0.55 -15.99 3.45
CA HIS A 48 -0.65 -14.72 2.74
C HIS A 48 -1.90 -14.70 1.86
N GLY A 49 -2.61 -13.58 1.86
CA GLY A 49 -3.77 -13.43 0.99
C GLY A 49 -4.34 -12.03 0.98
N ASP A 50 -5.37 -11.85 0.16
CA ASP A 50 -6.17 -10.64 0.17
C ASP A 50 -7.06 -10.57 1.42
N LEU A 51 -7.76 -9.44 1.57
CA LEU A 51 -8.67 -9.21 2.69
C LEU A 51 -9.73 -10.33 2.83
N GLY A 52 -10.28 -10.80 1.71
CA GLY A 52 -11.29 -11.86 1.72
C GLY A 52 -10.73 -13.21 2.19
N THR A 53 -9.43 -13.46 1.98
CA THR A 53 -8.74 -14.62 2.56
C THR A 53 -8.66 -14.50 4.07
N GLY A 54 -8.25 -13.33 4.57
CA GLY A 54 -8.17 -13.04 6.00
C GLY A 54 -9.51 -13.17 6.71
N GLU A 55 -10.58 -12.60 6.16
CA GLU A 55 -11.95 -12.69 6.72
C GLU A 55 -12.42 -14.15 6.82
N ARG A 56 -12.13 -14.97 5.81
CA ARG A 56 -12.51 -16.39 5.81
C ARG A 56 -11.73 -17.20 6.85
N LEU A 57 -10.44 -16.93 7.00
CA LEU A 57 -9.60 -17.59 8.01
C LEU A 57 -10.03 -17.22 9.43
N GLN A 58 -10.24 -15.93 9.69
CA GLN A 58 -10.73 -15.45 10.97
C GLN A 58 -12.12 -16.00 11.29
N GLY A 59 -13.02 -16.05 10.29
CA GLY A 59 -14.32 -16.69 10.45
C GLY A 59 -14.22 -18.17 10.81
N ALA A 60 -13.29 -18.91 10.17
CA ALA A 60 -13.04 -20.31 10.50
C ALA A 60 -12.49 -20.47 11.93
N GLN A 61 -11.51 -19.66 12.33
CA GLN A 61 -10.93 -19.67 13.68
C GLN A 61 -11.99 -19.34 14.75
N LEU A 62 -12.84 -18.34 14.49
CA LEU A 62 -13.92 -17.97 15.41
C LEU A 62 -14.93 -19.11 15.59
N TRP A 63 -15.36 -19.74 14.49
CA TRP A 63 -16.27 -20.88 14.54
C TRP A 63 -15.69 -22.08 15.26
N ARG A 64 -14.38 -22.32 15.12
CA ARG A 64 -13.69 -23.43 15.76
C ARG A 64 -13.17 -23.10 17.15
N SER A 65 -13.39 -21.89 17.69
CA SER A 65 -12.90 -21.49 19.01
C SER A 65 -13.37 -22.36 20.18
N ILE A 66 -14.47 -23.10 19.99
CA ILE A 66 -15.06 -24.00 21.00
C ILE A 66 -14.48 -25.42 20.96
N GLU A 67 -13.65 -25.76 19.97
CA GLU A 67 -13.12 -27.12 19.83
C GLU A 67 -12.13 -27.43 20.96
N ALA A 68 -11.72 -28.69 21.11
CA ALA A 68 -10.88 -29.08 22.25
C ALA A 68 -9.39 -28.76 22.05
N THR A 69 -8.91 -28.71 20.79
CA THR A 69 -7.47 -28.69 20.50
C THR A 69 -7.02 -27.43 19.75
N PRO A 70 -5.76 -26.96 19.96
CA PRO A 70 -5.17 -25.86 19.19
C PRO A 70 -5.12 -26.12 17.67
N TRP A 71 -5.00 -27.39 17.28
CA TRP A 71 -5.07 -27.82 15.89
C TRP A 71 -6.45 -27.53 15.31
N ASP A 72 -7.50 -27.93 16.03
CA ASP A 72 -8.87 -27.70 15.62
C ASP A 72 -9.22 -26.20 15.62
N HIS A 73 -8.64 -25.41 16.51
CA HIS A 73 -8.81 -23.96 16.50
C HIS A 73 -8.16 -23.27 15.30
N PHE A 74 -7.32 -23.98 14.53
CA PHE A 74 -6.38 -23.37 13.59
C PHE A 74 -5.51 -22.29 14.24
N GLN A 75 -5.13 -22.48 15.51
CA GLN A 75 -4.33 -21.51 16.26
C GLN A 75 -2.93 -21.33 15.67
N HIS A 76 -2.40 -22.40 15.06
CA HIS A 76 -1.10 -22.41 14.38
C HIS A 76 -1.11 -21.64 13.04
N ILE A 77 -2.27 -21.19 12.54
CA ILE A 77 -2.40 -20.48 11.27
C ILE A 77 -2.41 -18.96 11.53
N ILE A 78 -1.39 -18.27 11.02
CA ILE A 78 -1.24 -16.82 11.16
C ILE A 78 -1.44 -16.16 9.80
N PHE A 79 -2.51 -15.39 9.67
CA PHE A 79 -2.77 -14.61 8.46
C PHE A 79 -1.86 -13.38 8.37
N ILE A 80 -1.17 -13.23 7.24
CA ILE A 80 -0.38 -12.04 6.89
C ILE A 80 -1.10 -11.29 5.76
N PRO A 81 -1.53 -10.04 5.99
CA PRO A 81 -2.21 -9.26 4.97
C PRO A 81 -1.35 -9.04 3.73
N GLY A 82 -1.98 -9.18 2.56
CA GLY A 82 -1.37 -8.90 1.29
C GLY A 82 -1.04 -7.42 1.09
N LEU A 83 0.24 -7.06 1.15
CA LEU A 83 0.69 -5.68 0.97
C LEU A 83 0.42 -5.15 -0.43
N PHE A 84 0.34 -6.01 -1.45
CA PHE A 84 -0.07 -5.55 -2.78
C PHE A 84 -1.54 -5.14 -2.79
N HIS A 85 -2.43 -5.91 -2.13
CA HIS A 85 -3.83 -5.50 -1.98
C HIS A 85 -3.98 -4.25 -1.10
N LEU A 86 -3.14 -4.06 -0.07
CA LEU A 86 -3.07 -2.80 0.68
C LEU A 86 -2.72 -1.64 -0.25
N LYS A 87 -1.64 -1.75 -1.03
CA LYS A 87 -1.25 -0.72 -2.01
C LYS A 87 -2.36 -0.46 -3.06
N MET A 88 -3.08 -1.48 -3.49
CA MET A 88 -4.26 -1.33 -4.35
C MET A 88 -5.38 -0.55 -3.65
N ALA A 89 -5.65 -0.83 -2.37
CA ALA A 89 -6.65 -0.13 -1.58
C ALA A 89 -6.28 1.35 -1.36
N CYS A 90 -5.00 1.66 -1.12
CA CYS A 90 -4.49 3.03 -1.03
C CYS A 90 -4.65 3.78 -2.37
N ALA A 91 -4.34 3.15 -3.50
CA ALA A 91 -4.53 3.76 -4.81
C ALA A 91 -6.01 4.05 -5.10
N ASP A 92 -6.90 3.08 -4.82
CA ASP A 92 -8.35 3.26 -4.98
C ASP A 92 -8.93 4.31 -4.01
N ALA A 93 -8.35 4.44 -2.81
CA ALA A 93 -8.70 5.47 -1.85
C ALA A 93 -8.40 6.88 -2.41
N LEU A 94 -7.19 7.11 -2.92
CA LEU A 94 -6.84 8.39 -3.56
C LEU A 94 -7.69 8.67 -4.80
N TRP A 95 -7.92 7.63 -5.61
CA TRP A 95 -8.75 7.71 -6.80
C TRP A 95 -10.18 8.20 -6.51
N ARG A 96 -10.86 7.60 -5.52
CA ARG A 96 -12.25 7.95 -5.16
C ARG A 96 -12.39 9.34 -4.58
N TYR A 97 -11.30 9.88 -4.06
CA TYR A 97 -11.29 11.08 -3.28
C TYR A 97 -11.15 12.34 -4.14
N GLU A 98 -10.78 12.22 -5.42
CA GLU A 98 -10.36 13.38 -6.20
C GLU A 98 -11.15 13.61 -7.49
N THR A 99 -11.97 14.66 -7.47
CA THR A 99 -12.41 15.38 -8.68
C THR A 99 -11.27 16.18 -9.33
N CYS A 100 -10.20 16.50 -8.57
CA CYS A 100 -9.04 17.22 -9.08
C CYS A 100 -8.09 16.34 -9.91
N LEU A 101 -7.87 15.07 -9.53
CA LEU A 101 -7.05 14.13 -10.33
C LEU A 101 -7.61 13.96 -11.74
N MET A 102 -8.94 13.97 -11.89
CA MET A 102 -9.60 13.88 -13.21
C MET A 102 -9.25 15.05 -14.13
N GLN A 103 -9.10 16.26 -13.57
CA GLN A 103 -8.66 17.40 -14.33
C GLN A 103 -7.22 17.21 -14.82
N ASP A 104 -6.31 16.79 -13.93
CA ASP A 104 -4.92 16.53 -14.29
C ASP A 104 -4.80 15.38 -15.31
N ILE A 105 -5.59 14.32 -15.16
CA ILE A 105 -5.64 13.18 -16.09
C ILE A 105 -6.15 13.60 -17.47
N SER A 106 -7.10 14.53 -17.54
CA SER A 106 -7.58 15.06 -18.82
C SER A 106 -6.44 15.71 -19.65
N LEU A 107 -5.40 16.20 -18.97
CA LEU A 107 -4.19 16.74 -19.60
C LEU A 107 -3.11 15.67 -19.82
N LEU A 108 -2.89 14.79 -18.84
CA LEU A 108 -1.83 13.77 -18.90
C LEU A 108 -2.18 12.62 -19.86
N GLN A 109 -3.44 12.22 -19.93
CA GLN A 109 -3.93 11.06 -20.68
C GLN A 109 -5.30 11.35 -21.33
N PRO A 110 -5.39 12.35 -22.23
CA PRO A 110 -6.66 12.81 -22.81
C PRO A 110 -7.45 11.71 -23.53
N LYS A 111 -6.74 10.73 -24.12
CA LYS A 111 -7.31 9.62 -24.87
C LYS A 111 -7.87 8.50 -23.99
N GLU A 112 -7.54 8.48 -22.70
CA GLU A 112 -7.95 7.43 -21.76
C GLU A 112 -8.98 7.92 -20.74
N THR A 113 -9.45 9.17 -20.85
CA THR A 113 -10.43 9.78 -19.93
C THR A 113 -11.66 8.89 -19.71
N GLY A 114 -12.17 8.20 -20.74
CA GLY A 114 -13.27 7.24 -20.59
C GLY A 114 -12.96 6.02 -19.71
N ILE A 115 -11.71 5.53 -19.71
CA ILE A 115 -11.24 4.45 -18.83
C ILE A 115 -11.25 4.94 -17.38
N TYR A 116 -10.75 6.17 -17.17
CA TYR A 116 -10.73 6.81 -15.86
C TYR A 116 -12.14 7.13 -15.36
N CYS A 117 -13.06 7.62 -16.20
CA CYS A 117 -14.46 7.87 -15.81
C CYS A 117 -15.25 6.61 -15.41
N SER A 118 -14.77 5.41 -15.75
CA SER A 118 -15.46 4.16 -15.42
C SER A 118 -14.89 3.52 -14.16
N LYS A 119 -14.02 2.52 -14.31
CA LYS A 119 -13.37 1.81 -13.21
C LYS A 119 -11.93 1.52 -13.62
N PRO A 120 -11.02 2.51 -13.48
CA PRO A 120 -9.64 2.33 -13.90
C PRO A 120 -9.00 1.16 -13.12
N GLY A 121 -8.29 0.31 -13.84
CA GLY A 121 -7.50 -0.74 -13.21
C GLY A 121 -6.39 -0.16 -12.34
N PHE A 122 -5.89 -0.94 -11.38
CA PHE A 122 -4.82 -0.52 -10.46
C PHE A 122 -3.63 0.15 -11.15
N ARG A 123 -3.18 -0.39 -12.30
CA ARG A 123 -2.05 0.17 -13.04
C ARG A 123 -2.30 1.63 -13.48
N HIS A 124 -3.49 1.92 -14.00
CA HIS A 124 -3.87 3.26 -14.42
C HIS A 124 -3.90 4.22 -13.23
N MET A 125 -4.52 3.81 -12.11
CA MET A 125 -4.53 4.61 -10.88
C MET A 125 -3.11 4.86 -10.34
N HIS A 126 -2.29 3.81 -10.27
CA HIS A 126 -0.90 3.91 -9.81
C HIS A 126 -0.07 4.90 -10.65
N GLN A 127 -0.20 4.83 -11.98
CA GLN A 127 0.50 5.73 -12.89
C GLN A 127 -0.03 7.16 -12.81
N ALA A 128 -1.35 7.34 -12.73
CA ALA A 128 -1.96 8.66 -12.60
C ALA A 128 -1.48 9.37 -11.32
N ILE A 129 -1.53 8.69 -10.17
CA ILE A 129 -1.05 9.22 -8.89
C ILE A 129 0.43 9.62 -8.99
N ALA A 130 1.29 8.75 -9.52
CA ALA A 130 2.72 9.01 -9.64
C ALA A 130 3.03 10.19 -10.59
N HIS A 131 2.36 10.26 -11.75
CA HIS A 131 2.57 11.32 -12.73
C HIS A 131 2.07 12.67 -12.22
N THR A 132 0.85 12.71 -11.66
CA THR A 132 0.29 13.92 -11.07
C THR A 132 1.16 14.39 -9.90
N GLY A 133 1.50 13.51 -8.96
CA GLY A 133 2.39 13.84 -7.84
C GLY A 133 3.73 14.41 -8.30
N THR A 134 4.30 13.87 -9.38
CA THR A 134 5.56 14.37 -9.95
C THR A 134 5.42 15.81 -10.44
N CYS A 135 4.36 16.11 -11.20
CA CYS A 135 4.10 17.47 -11.67
C CYS A 135 3.84 18.45 -10.53
N GLN A 136 3.07 18.05 -9.51
CA GLN A 136 2.79 18.89 -8.34
C GLN A 136 4.10 19.26 -7.61
N ARG A 137 4.97 18.27 -7.37
CA ARG A 137 6.28 18.51 -6.73
C ARG A 137 7.22 19.34 -7.60
N LEU A 138 7.26 19.12 -8.91
CA LEU A 138 8.05 19.95 -9.83
C LEU A 138 7.60 21.42 -9.78
N ASP A 139 6.30 21.70 -9.67
CA ASP A 139 5.82 23.07 -9.48
C ASP A 139 6.19 23.63 -8.09
N CYS A 140 6.14 22.81 -7.04
CA CYS A 140 6.64 23.20 -5.71
C CYS A 140 8.12 23.60 -5.76
N TRP A 141 8.97 22.78 -6.41
CA TRP A 141 10.38 23.08 -6.65
C TRP A 141 10.55 24.41 -7.37
N ARG A 142 9.81 24.64 -8.45
CA ARG A 142 9.85 25.88 -9.24
C ARG A 142 9.55 27.10 -8.38
N VAL A 143 8.47 27.04 -7.59
CA VAL A 143 8.06 28.14 -6.72
C VAL A 143 9.09 28.38 -5.61
N HIS A 144 9.57 27.32 -4.96
CA HIS A 144 10.49 27.43 -3.83
C HIS A 144 11.86 27.98 -4.24
N VAL A 145 12.43 27.45 -5.31
CA VAL A 145 13.70 27.92 -5.85
C VAL A 145 13.59 29.38 -6.32
N SER A 146 12.49 29.76 -6.98
CA SER A 146 12.30 31.16 -7.42
C SER A 146 12.25 32.14 -6.24
N LYS A 147 11.79 31.69 -5.07
CA LYS A 147 11.83 32.49 -3.83
C LYS A 147 13.23 32.54 -3.22
N ARG A 148 13.95 31.41 -3.25
CA ARG A 148 15.25 31.26 -2.59
C ARG A 148 16.40 31.90 -3.35
N PHE A 149 16.34 31.91 -4.67
CA PHE A 149 17.39 32.38 -5.58
C PHE A 149 16.86 33.49 -6.50
N PRO A 150 17.09 34.76 -6.14
CA PRO A 150 16.70 35.90 -6.98
C PRO A 150 17.28 35.76 -8.41
N GLY A 151 16.42 35.89 -9.42
CA GLY A 151 16.81 35.77 -10.84
C GLY A 151 16.61 34.37 -11.43
N VAL A 152 16.34 33.35 -10.62
CA VAL A 152 15.96 32.01 -11.12
C VAL A 152 14.44 31.97 -11.31
N THR A 153 13.99 31.85 -12.56
CA THR A 153 12.55 31.90 -12.90
C THR A 153 11.94 30.53 -13.22
N ASN A 154 12.78 29.52 -13.47
CA ASN A 154 12.37 28.17 -13.83
C ASN A 154 13.43 27.13 -13.40
N LEU A 155 13.08 25.85 -13.50
CA LEU A 155 13.95 24.75 -13.08
C LEU A 155 15.16 24.54 -13.99
N ASP A 156 15.11 24.91 -15.27
CA ASP A 156 16.26 24.82 -16.17
C ASP A 156 17.34 25.84 -15.77
N ALA A 157 16.93 27.06 -15.43
CA ALA A 157 17.82 28.09 -14.91
C ALA A 157 18.44 27.67 -13.57
N PHE A 158 17.69 26.98 -12.71
CA PHE A 158 18.22 26.41 -11.47
C PHE A 158 19.23 25.30 -11.73
N ALA A 159 18.92 24.35 -12.63
CA ALA A 159 19.80 23.26 -12.99
C ALA A 159 21.12 23.77 -13.60
N ALA A 160 21.08 24.88 -14.34
CA ALA A 160 22.27 25.53 -14.89
C ALA A 160 23.23 26.08 -13.81
N LEU A 161 22.75 26.32 -12.59
CA LEU A 161 23.61 26.67 -11.44
C LEU A 161 24.39 25.48 -10.87
N GLN A 162 24.08 24.26 -11.32
CA GLN A 162 24.71 23.01 -10.87
C GLN A 162 24.66 22.85 -9.34
N PRO A 163 23.47 22.84 -8.73
CA PRO A 163 23.33 22.68 -7.28
C PRO A 163 23.93 21.34 -6.82
N THR A 164 24.61 21.39 -5.68
CA THR A 164 25.20 20.21 -5.04
C THR A 164 24.12 19.28 -4.48
N LEU A 165 24.49 18.02 -4.21
CA LEU A 165 23.56 17.06 -3.60
C LEU A 165 23.07 17.54 -2.22
N ASP A 166 23.95 18.13 -1.40
CA ASP A 166 23.60 18.62 -0.08
C ASP A 166 22.60 19.80 -0.16
N GLU A 167 22.79 20.70 -1.12
CA GLU A 167 21.82 21.77 -1.40
C GLU A 167 20.47 21.21 -1.85
N LEU A 168 20.46 20.21 -2.73
CA LEU A 168 19.23 19.56 -3.17
C LEU A 168 18.51 18.86 -2.00
N GLN A 169 19.26 18.21 -1.10
CA GLN A 169 18.69 17.57 0.09
C GLN A 169 18.12 18.60 1.07
N SER A 170 18.83 19.71 1.30
CA SER A 170 18.33 20.82 2.13
C SER A 170 17.05 21.42 1.55
N LEU A 171 17.03 21.71 0.25
CA LEU A 171 15.84 22.23 -0.42
C LEU A 171 14.69 21.22 -0.39
N ALA A 172 14.95 19.93 -0.54
CA ALA A 172 13.93 18.89 -0.42
C ALA A 172 13.31 18.84 0.99
N ALA A 173 14.14 18.98 2.05
CA ALA A 173 13.65 19.06 3.42
C ALA A 173 12.77 20.31 3.64
N GLU A 174 13.22 21.48 3.17
CA GLU A 174 12.43 22.72 3.23
C GLU A 174 11.10 22.60 2.48
N LEU A 175 11.13 21.99 1.28
CA LEU A 175 9.94 21.74 0.46
C LEU A 175 8.94 20.84 1.20
N SER A 176 9.43 19.78 1.86
CA SER A 176 8.58 18.87 2.63
C SER A 176 7.88 19.56 3.80
N LEU A 177 8.52 20.57 4.41
CA LEU A 177 7.92 21.35 5.50
C LEU A 177 6.96 22.43 4.98
N THR A 178 7.19 22.94 3.77
CA THR A 178 6.46 24.10 3.23
C THR A 178 5.28 23.70 2.36
N TYR A 179 5.39 22.62 1.59
CA TYR A 179 4.44 22.25 0.54
C TYR A 179 3.69 20.94 0.79
N VAL A 180 3.85 20.37 1.98
CA VAL A 180 3.12 19.19 2.43
C VAL A 180 2.32 19.57 3.68
N ALA A 181 1.05 19.16 3.72
CA ALA A 181 0.19 19.47 4.85
C ALA A 181 0.73 18.85 6.16
N GLY A 182 1.10 19.72 7.10
CA GLY A 182 1.51 19.37 8.46
C GLY A 182 0.51 19.80 9.53
N HIS A 183 0.98 19.94 10.76
CA HIS A 183 0.20 20.42 11.91
C HIS A 183 -0.31 21.87 11.72
N THR A 184 0.37 22.66 10.90
CA THR A 184 0.03 24.06 10.60
C THR A 184 -1.28 24.22 9.85
N LEU A 185 -1.75 23.19 9.13
CA LEU A 185 -2.98 23.26 8.32
C LEU A 185 -4.21 23.61 9.17
N GLY A 186 -4.29 23.09 10.41
CA GLY A 186 -5.40 23.40 11.32
C GLY A 186 -5.47 24.89 11.63
N HIS A 187 -4.32 25.53 11.89
CA HIS A 187 -4.25 26.97 12.12
C HIS A 187 -4.57 27.78 10.87
N MET A 188 -4.17 27.31 9.67
CA MET A 188 -4.54 27.96 8.41
C MET A 188 -6.06 28.02 8.24
N ARG A 189 -6.75 26.90 8.52
CA ARG A 189 -8.22 26.78 8.43
C ARG A 189 -9.00 27.52 9.51
N GLN A 190 -8.35 27.95 10.59
CA GLN A 190 -8.96 28.75 11.64
C GLN A 190 -8.93 30.25 11.32
N LYS A 191 -8.14 30.69 10.33
CA LYS A 191 -8.09 32.09 9.93
C LYS A 191 -9.43 32.58 9.38
N PRO A 192 -9.75 33.88 9.42
CA PRO A 192 -10.90 34.43 8.72
C PRO A 192 -10.83 34.10 7.22
N HIS A 193 -11.98 33.88 6.57
CA HIS A 193 -12.03 33.50 5.14
C HIS A 193 -11.26 34.44 4.20
N LYS A 194 -11.15 35.74 4.54
CA LYS A 194 -10.38 36.73 3.76
C LYS A 194 -8.85 36.50 3.82
N GLU A 195 -8.39 35.74 4.79
CA GLU A 195 -6.98 35.41 5.04
C GLU A 195 -6.67 33.94 4.78
N GLN A 196 -7.66 33.13 4.37
CA GLN A 196 -7.48 31.74 3.97
C GLN A 196 -7.13 31.62 2.49
N ASP A 197 -6.56 30.48 2.10
CA ASP A 197 -6.37 30.12 0.70
C ASP A 197 -6.71 28.64 0.52
N ILE A 198 -7.96 28.37 0.17
CA ILE A 198 -8.48 27.01 0.06
C ILE A 198 -7.76 26.22 -1.04
N GLN A 199 -7.36 26.88 -2.12
CA GLN A 199 -6.64 26.21 -3.21
C GLN A 199 -5.21 25.82 -2.79
N TYR A 200 -4.52 26.69 -2.06
CA TYR A 200 -3.20 26.36 -1.50
C TYR A 200 -3.30 25.22 -0.48
N GLU A 201 -4.26 25.29 0.44
CA GLU A 201 -4.52 24.24 1.42
C GLU A 201 -4.81 22.88 0.79
N ASN A 202 -5.65 22.86 -0.26
CA ASN A 202 -5.91 21.65 -1.03
C ASN A 202 -4.62 21.08 -1.62
N SER A 203 -3.76 21.93 -2.17
CA SER A 203 -2.49 21.50 -2.78
C SER A 203 -1.54 20.90 -1.75
N LEU A 204 -1.49 21.45 -0.53
CA LEU A 204 -0.73 20.88 0.58
C LEU A 204 -1.23 19.46 0.95
N LEU A 205 -2.54 19.26 0.99
CA LEU A 205 -3.14 17.96 1.29
C LEU A 205 -2.90 16.95 0.16
N LEU A 206 -3.04 17.35 -1.10
CA LEU A 206 -2.74 16.49 -2.25
C LEU A 206 -1.27 16.02 -2.22
N ASN A 207 -0.33 16.94 -1.98
CA ASN A 207 1.08 16.60 -1.85
C ASN A 207 1.32 15.61 -0.69
N LYS A 208 0.65 15.77 0.45
CA LYS A 208 0.71 14.81 1.57
C LYS A 208 0.27 13.41 1.13
N TYR A 209 -0.87 13.31 0.47
CA TYR A 209 -1.45 12.04 0.07
C TYR A 209 -0.66 11.33 -1.03
N PHE A 210 -0.21 12.06 -2.05
CA PHE A 210 0.66 11.50 -3.09
C PHE A 210 2.00 11.04 -2.53
N SER A 211 2.63 11.87 -1.68
CA SER A 211 3.91 11.50 -1.05
C SER A 211 3.76 10.26 -0.17
N LEU A 212 2.67 10.14 0.59
CA LEU A 212 2.41 8.96 1.42
C LEU A 212 2.21 7.68 0.58
N TYR A 213 1.57 7.78 -0.59
CA TYR A 213 1.40 6.64 -1.50
C TYR A 213 2.72 6.22 -2.16
N GLU A 214 3.51 7.20 -2.58
CA GLU A 214 4.82 6.98 -3.18
C GLU A 214 5.81 6.41 -2.16
N GLU A 215 5.79 6.91 -0.92
CA GLU A 215 6.63 6.41 0.17
C GLU A 215 6.31 4.95 0.50
N LEU A 216 5.02 4.58 0.59
CA LEU A 216 4.61 3.19 0.74
C LEU A 216 5.14 2.33 -0.43
N SER A 217 5.01 2.84 -1.65
CA SER A 217 5.49 2.14 -2.85
C SER A 217 7.01 1.97 -2.85
N TYR A 218 7.74 3.00 -2.45
CA TYR A 218 9.19 3.01 -2.36
C TYR A 218 9.68 2.05 -1.28
N ALA A 219 9.11 2.12 -0.08
CA ALA A 219 9.42 1.24 1.04
C ALA A 219 9.22 -0.24 0.67
N MET A 220 8.10 -0.55 0.01
CA MET A 220 7.83 -1.90 -0.49
C MET A 220 8.85 -2.36 -1.53
N ASN A 221 9.28 -1.49 -2.45
CA ASN A 221 10.25 -1.84 -3.49
C ASN A 221 11.67 -1.98 -2.91
N GLN A 222 12.01 -1.20 -1.88
CA GLN A 222 13.29 -1.27 -1.15
C GLN A 222 13.38 -2.52 -0.26
N GLY A 223 12.25 -3.06 0.20
CA GLY A 223 12.24 -4.11 1.23
C GLY A 223 12.28 -3.56 2.66
N ASP A 224 12.02 -2.26 2.86
CA ASP A 224 12.05 -1.62 4.18
C ASP A 224 10.73 -1.84 4.93
N ILE A 225 10.67 -2.93 5.70
CA ILE A 225 9.47 -3.31 6.47
C ILE A 225 9.14 -2.30 7.57
N GLY A 226 10.13 -1.67 8.20
CA GLY A 226 9.89 -0.65 9.24
C GLY A 226 9.13 0.54 8.67
N ARG A 227 9.60 1.04 7.52
CA ARG A 227 8.96 2.12 6.78
C ARG A 227 7.59 1.73 6.21
N VAL A 228 7.43 0.51 5.70
CA VAL A 228 6.10 -0.01 5.29
C VAL A 228 5.09 0.04 6.44
N LYS A 229 5.48 -0.40 7.64
CA LYS A 229 4.60 -0.36 8.83
C LYS A 229 4.24 1.07 9.21
N THR A 230 5.23 1.97 9.21
CA THR A 230 5.02 3.40 9.49
C THR A 230 4.03 4.03 8.52
N CYS A 231 4.20 3.80 7.20
CA CYS A 231 3.24 4.24 6.20
C CYS A 231 1.85 3.63 6.42
N THR A 232 1.78 2.35 6.78
CA THR A 232 0.50 1.65 7.00
C THR A 232 -0.30 2.31 8.11
N ILE A 233 0.34 2.77 9.20
CA ILE A 233 -0.34 3.49 10.28
C ILE A 233 -0.93 4.80 9.79
N LEU A 234 -0.17 5.56 8.98
CA LEU A 234 -0.66 6.81 8.41
C LEU A 234 -1.83 6.56 7.43
N TRP A 235 -1.87 5.39 6.78
CA TRP A 235 -2.95 4.99 5.88
C TRP A 235 -4.23 4.53 6.58
N ILE A 236 -4.15 3.91 7.77
CA ILE A 236 -5.32 3.42 8.52
C ILE A 236 -6.45 4.47 8.67
N PRO A 237 -6.20 5.70 9.19
CA PRO A 237 -7.26 6.68 9.34
C PRO A 237 -7.79 7.16 7.98
N ILE A 238 -6.92 7.28 6.97
CA ILE A 238 -7.33 7.68 5.61
C ILE A 238 -8.27 6.63 5.01
N LEU A 239 -7.94 5.35 5.13
CA LEU A 239 -8.77 4.24 4.68
C LEU A 239 -10.13 4.26 5.41
N LYS A 240 -10.15 4.52 6.72
CA LYS A 240 -11.38 4.65 7.50
C LYS A 240 -12.25 5.81 7.03
N ALA A 241 -11.66 6.99 6.83
CA ALA A 241 -12.35 8.19 6.36
C ALA A 241 -13.00 8.03 4.97
N LEU A 242 -12.46 7.12 4.15
CA LEU A 242 -12.92 6.84 2.79
C LEU A 242 -13.79 5.57 2.67
N GLY A 243 -14.28 5.05 3.79
CA GLY A 243 -15.18 3.90 3.80
C GLY A 243 -14.50 2.55 3.55
N LYS A 244 -13.17 2.50 3.56
CA LYS A 244 -12.38 1.25 3.50
C LYS A 244 -12.21 0.62 4.89
N HIS A 245 -13.29 0.59 5.68
CA HIS A 245 -13.27 0.19 7.08
C HIS A 245 -12.67 -1.20 7.31
N LYS A 246 -12.97 -2.16 6.44
CA LYS A 246 -12.40 -3.51 6.55
C LYS A 246 -10.87 -3.52 6.42
N TYR A 247 -10.31 -2.78 5.46
CA TYR A 247 -8.85 -2.67 5.34
C TYR A 247 -8.26 -1.96 6.54
N ALA A 248 -8.87 -0.87 7.01
CA ALA A 248 -8.42 -0.16 8.21
C ALA A 248 -8.39 -1.11 9.42
N SER A 249 -9.51 -1.79 9.74
CA SER A 249 -9.60 -2.72 10.86
C SER A 249 -8.59 -3.86 10.75
N HIS A 250 -8.47 -4.51 9.59
CA HIS A 250 -7.51 -5.61 9.42
C HIS A 250 -6.07 -5.15 9.57
N MET A 251 -5.70 -3.97 9.06
CA MET A 251 -4.34 -3.44 9.23
C MET A 251 -4.09 -3.07 10.70
N THR A 252 -5.05 -2.46 11.38
CA THR A 252 -4.96 -2.14 12.81
C THR A 252 -4.76 -3.39 13.64
N THR A 253 -5.59 -4.42 13.46
CA THR A 253 -5.45 -5.70 14.18
C THR A 253 -4.12 -6.36 13.87
N PHE A 254 -3.72 -6.42 12.60
CA PHE A 254 -2.45 -7.03 12.21
C PHE A 254 -1.25 -6.34 12.86
N LEU A 255 -1.18 -5.00 12.77
CA LEU A 255 -0.08 -4.25 13.39
C LEU A 255 -0.11 -4.40 14.91
N SER A 256 -1.28 -4.30 15.55
CA SER A 256 -1.43 -4.49 16.99
C SER A 256 -0.91 -5.87 17.43
N ASN A 257 -1.26 -6.92 16.69
CA ASN A 257 -0.78 -8.26 17.01
C ASN A 257 0.74 -8.40 16.84
N VAL A 258 1.29 -7.87 15.75
CA VAL A 258 2.74 -7.90 15.47
C VAL A 258 3.56 -7.06 16.45
N HIS A 259 2.96 -6.05 17.07
CA HIS A 259 3.64 -5.17 18.03
C HIS A 259 3.50 -5.63 19.47
N PHE A 260 2.30 -6.06 19.88
CA PHE A 260 1.99 -6.22 21.29
C PHE A 260 1.63 -7.66 21.68
N VAL A 261 1.09 -8.46 20.75
CA VAL A 261 0.54 -9.79 21.09
C VAL A 261 1.52 -10.92 20.79
N TYR A 262 2.12 -10.95 19.61
CA TYR A 262 2.94 -12.08 19.18
C TYR A 262 4.29 -12.13 19.93
N PRO A 263 4.86 -13.32 20.18
CA PRO A 263 6.22 -13.44 20.73
C PRO A 263 7.27 -12.98 19.72
N GLU A 264 8.45 -12.54 20.19
CA GLU A 264 9.47 -11.92 19.33
C GLU A 264 9.89 -12.81 18.14
N GLY A 265 10.04 -14.11 18.35
CA GLY A 265 10.34 -15.06 17.27
C GLY A 265 9.30 -15.02 16.14
N LEU A 266 8.01 -14.98 16.48
CA LEU A 266 6.92 -14.88 15.52
C LEU A 266 6.87 -13.50 14.86
N ARG A 267 7.08 -12.42 15.62
CA ARG A 267 7.18 -11.05 15.06
C ARG A 267 8.25 -10.98 13.98
N ARG A 268 9.43 -11.53 14.28
CA ARG A 268 10.54 -11.61 13.33
C ARG A 268 10.14 -12.43 12.11
N ALA A 269 9.60 -13.64 12.30
CA ALA A 269 9.16 -14.48 11.20
C ALA A 269 8.17 -13.74 10.27
N ILE A 270 7.14 -13.11 10.83
CA ILE A 270 6.16 -12.34 10.05
C ILE A 270 6.84 -11.23 9.24
N ARG A 271 7.67 -10.39 9.89
CA ARG A 271 8.33 -9.25 9.22
C ARG A 271 9.20 -9.71 8.05
N TYR A 272 9.93 -10.81 8.20
CA TYR A 272 10.77 -11.38 7.14
C TYR A 272 9.98 -11.97 5.97
N HIS A 273 8.69 -12.30 6.17
CA HIS A 273 7.83 -12.89 5.14
C HIS A 273 6.85 -11.88 4.52
N MET A 274 6.86 -10.60 4.92
CA MET A 274 5.96 -9.60 4.33
C MET A 274 6.32 -9.23 2.88
N LEU A 275 7.62 -9.24 2.55
CA LEU A 275 8.15 -8.92 1.23
C LEU A 275 9.18 -9.99 0.80
N VAL A 276 9.26 -10.24 -0.50
CA VAL A 276 10.23 -11.16 -1.11
C VAL A 276 10.92 -10.48 -2.28
N ASN A 277 12.17 -10.83 -2.54
CA ASN A 277 12.92 -10.34 -3.71
C ASN A 277 13.38 -11.52 -4.58
N PRO A 278 12.50 -12.02 -5.47
CA PRO A 278 12.84 -13.13 -6.35
C PRO A 278 14.04 -12.87 -7.27
N THR A 279 14.34 -11.59 -7.53
CA THR A 279 15.42 -11.21 -8.46
C THR A 279 16.77 -11.01 -7.79
N GLY A 280 16.80 -10.86 -6.46
CA GLY A 280 17.98 -10.47 -5.70
C GLY A 280 18.49 -9.03 -5.95
N LYS A 281 17.79 -8.22 -6.75
CA LYS A 281 18.24 -6.86 -7.13
C LYS A 281 17.69 -5.80 -6.19
N ALA A 282 18.47 -4.75 -5.94
CA ALA A 282 18.00 -3.57 -5.22
C ALA A 282 16.73 -3.01 -5.87
N MET A 283 15.81 -2.46 -5.05
CA MET A 283 14.53 -1.89 -5.51
C MET A 283 13.57 -2.88 -6.20
N LYS A 284 13.78 -4.19 -6.08
CA LYS A 284 12.94 -5.24 -6.71
C LYS A 284 12.29 -6.18 -5.70
N TRP A 285 12.01 -5.67 -4.50
CA TRP A 285 11.16 -6.36 -3.54
C TRP A 285 9.69 -6.28 -3.96
N HIS A 286 8.95 -7.33 -3.67
CA HIS A 286 7.55 -7.49 -3.98
C HIS A 286 6.79 -8.04 -2.78
N ALA A 287 5.53 -7.66 -2.65
CA ALA A 287 4.63 -8.30 -1.69
C ALA A 287 4.41 -9.77 -2.06
N VAL A 288 4.31 -10.64 -1.05
CA VAL A 288 4.12 -12.07 -1.29
C VAL A 288 2.83 -12.37 -2.05
N ASP A 289 1.74 -11.68 -1.72
CA ASP A 289 0.46 -11.82 -2.42
C ASP A 289 0.52 -11.37 -3.88
N TRP A 290 1.44 -10.46 -4.24
CA TRP A 290 1.74 -10.14 -5.63
C TRP A 290 2.42 -11.32 -6.33
N CYS A 291 3.42 -11.93 -5.71
CA CYS A 291 4.11 -13.11 -6.26
C CYS A 291 3.16 -14.29 -6.45
N VAL A 292 2.27 -14.56 -5.50
CA VAL A 292 1.25 -15.62 -5.63
C VAL A 292 0.28 -15.33 -6.79
N LYS A 293 -0.12 -14.06 -6.95
CA LYS A 293 -1.08 -13.67 -8.00
C LYS A 293 -0.47 -13.60 -9.40
N TYR A 294 0.79 -13.16 -9.52
CA TYR A 294 1.43 -12.83 -10.80
C TYR A 294 2.64 -13.68 -11.16
N GLY A 295 3.19 -14.46 -10.23
CA GLY A 295 4.34 -15.36 -10.44
C GLY A 295 4.09 -16.53 -11.40
N GLY A 296 2.88 -16.64 -11.96
CA GLY A 296 2.50 -17.68 -12.92
C GLY A 296 1.67 -17.17 -14.10
N LYS A 297 1.83 -15.91 -14.54
CA LYS A 297 1.08 -15.41 -15.71
C LYS A 297 1.65 -15.92 -17.04
N GLY A 298 0.86 -16.77 -17.70
CA GLY A 298 1.00 -17.18 -19.11
C GLY A 298 -0.25 -17.97 -19.54
N VAL A 299 -0.49 -18.12 -20.85
CA VAL A 299 -1.63 -18.88 -21.43
C VAL A 299 -1.61 -20.38 -21.06
N ASN A 300 -0.55 -20.82 -20.39
CA ASN A 300 -0.22 -22.20 -20.03
C ASN A 300 -0.50 -22.53 -18.56
N ARG A 301 -1.23 -21.69 -17.83
CA ARG A 301 -1.43 -21.80 -16.38
C ARG A 301 -2.51 -22.84 -16.01
N THR A 302 -2.25 -24.12 -16.25
CA THR A 302 -2.91 -25.20 -15.51
C THR A 302 -1.95 -25.71 -14.44
N MET A 303 -2.47 -26.12 -13.27
CA MET A 303 -1.64 -26.71 -12.19
C MET A 303 -0.82 -27.89 -12.74
N GLU A 304 -1.46 -28.69 -13.58
CA GLU A 304 -0.87 -29.82 -14.30
C GLU A 304 0.33 -29.42 -15.15
N ARG A 305 0.23 -28.29 -15.87
CA ARG A 305 1.32 -27.78 -16.70
C ARG A 305 2.44 -27.13 -15.89
N ILE A 306 2.12 -26.45 -14.78
CA ILE A 306 3.13 -25.94 -13.85
C ILE A 306 3.93 -27.10 -13.25
N LEU A 307 3.26 -28.16 -12.80
CA LEU A 307 3.92 -29.36 -12.28
C LEU A 307 4.79 -30.02 -13.35
N LEU A 308 4.31 -30.13 -14.59
CA LEU A 308 5.05 -30.70 -15.71
C LEU A 308 6.27 -29.86 -16.13
N GLU A 309 6.12 -28.54 -16.21
CA GLU A 309 7.13 -27.63 -16.74
C GLU A 309 8.13 -27.15 -15.67
N SER A 310 7.77 -27.17 -14.38
CA SER A 310 8.64 -26.68 -13.28
C SER A 310 10.03 -27.33 -13.23
N PRO A 311 10.22 -28.65 -13.46
CA PRO A 311 11.55 -29.25 -13.49
C PRO A 311 12.37 -28.81 -14.72
N LEU A 312 11.71 -28.29 -15.75
CA LEU A 312 12.30 -27.95 -17.05
C LEU A 312 12.57 -26.44 -17.22
N VAL A 313 12.25 -25.61 -16.22
CA VAL A 313 12.42 -24.14 -16.28
C VAL A 313 13.83 -23.74 -16.71
N GLN A 314 14.86 -24.40 -16.16
CA GLN A 314 16.25 -24.14 -16.51
C GLN A 314 16.52 -24.47 -18.00
N THR A 315 15.99 -25.58 -18.49
CA THR A 315 16.10 -26.03 -19.88
C THR A 315 15.39 -25.07 -20.84
N TYR A 316 14.23 -24.53 -20.46
CA TYR A 316 13.53 -23.51 -21.25
C TYR A 316 14.31 -22.20 -21.32
N HIS A 317 14.87 -21.73 -20.19
CA HIS A 317 15.74 -20.55 -20.18
C HIS A 317 16.97 -20.72 -21.08
N MET A 318 17.62 -21.89 -21.03
CA MET A 318 18.76 -22.21 -21.90
C MET A 318 18.34 -22.23 -23.37
N SER A 319 17.24 -22.91 -23.70
CA SER A 319 16.71 -22.98 -25.07
C SER A 319 16.36 -21.59 -25.62
N GLN A 320 15.68 -20.75 -24.83
CA GLN A 320 15.36 -19.37 -25.20
C GLN A 320 16.64 -18.56 -25.45
N SER A 321 17.65 -18.72 -24.60
CA SER A 321 18.94 -18.04 -24.75
C SER A 321 19.67 -18.46 -26.03
N VAL A 322 19.61 -19.75 -26.39
CA VAL A 322 20.19 -20.29 -27.64
C VAL A 322 19.46 -19.74 -28.85
N VAL A 323 18.13 -19.73 -28.85
CA VAL A 323 17.31 -19.15 -29.93
C VAL A 323 17.62 -17.65 -30.09
N GLN A 324 17.61 -16.87 -29.01
CA GLN A 324 17.91 -15.43 -29.08
C GLN A 324 19.31 -15.12 -29.63
N LYS A 325 20.32 -15.92 -29.23
CA LYS A 325 21.68 -15.80 -29.77
C LYS A 325 21.75 -16.17 -31.26
N ASN A 326 21.12 -17.28 -31.64
CA ASN A 326 21.19 -17.80 -33.01
C ASN A 326 20.41 -16.95 -34.03
N PHE A 327 19.32 -16.32 -33.61
CA PHE A 327 18.50 -15.46 -34.48
C PHE A 327 18.91 -13.98 -34.41
N LEU A 328 20.09 -13.63 -33.87
CA LEU A 328 20.58 -12.25 -33.77
C LEU A 328 19.55 -11.28 -33.13
N HIS A 329 18.71 -11.79 -32.22
CA HIS A 329 17.80 -10.96 -31.43
C HIS A 329 18.55 -10.22 -30.30
N THR A 330 19.86 -10.00 -30.47
CA THR A 330 20.77 -9.31 -29.55
C THR A 330 20.40 -7.86 -29.29
N HIS A 331 19.53 -7.28 -30.14
CA HIS A 331 19.10 -5.87 -30.06
C HIS A 331 17.67 -5.66 -29.55
N LEU A 332 16.91 -6.72 -29.26
CA LEU A 332 15.65 -6.57 -28.54
C LEU A 332 15.97 -6.39 -27.07
N SER A 333 16.01 -5.14 -26.59
CA SER A 333 16.03 -4.91 -25.16
C SER A 333 14.72 -5.43 -24.58
N VAL A 334 14.79 -6.54 -23.85
CA VAL A 334 13.68 -7.03 -23.01
C VAL A 334 13.28 -5.99 -21.95
N LYS A 335 14.15 -5.00 -21.73
CA LYS A 335 13.88 -3.79 -20.97
C LYS A 335 13.23 -2.75 -21.88
N HIS A 336 11.93 -2.55 -21.75
CA HIS A 336 11.33 -1.31 -22.21
C HIS A 336 11.99 -0.17 -21.40
N ALA A 337 12.60 0.79 -22.09
CA ALA A 337 12.97 2.05 -21.45
C ALA A 337 11.68 2.72 -20.94
N ASP A 338 11.77 3.39 -19.80
CA ASP A 338 10.63 4.14 -19.29
C ASP A 338 10.21 5.20 -20.32
N PRO A 339 8.90 5.43 -20.50
CA PRO A 339 8.43 6.41 -21.46
C PRO A 339 8.96 7.81 -21.09
N ASN A 340 9.42 8.57 -22.08
CA ASN A 340 9.79 9.95 -21.87
C ASN A 340 8.52 10.81 -21.66
N MET A 341 8.25 11.14 -20.39
CA MET A 341 7.06 11.89 -19.99
C MET A 341 7.21 13.42 -20.09
N THR A 342 8.35 13.95 -20.54
CA THR A 342 8.67 15.39 -20.52
C THR A 342 7.58 16.24 -21.17
N LYS A 343 7.15 15.89 -22.39
CA LYS A 343 6.10 16.64 -23.11
C LYS A 343 4.77 16.61 -22.36
N THR A 344 4.40 15.45 -21.82
CA THR A 344 3.15 15.25 -21.08
C THR A 344 3.16 16.02 -19.77
N PHE A 345 4.27 16.01 -19.03
CA PHE A 345 4.41 16.76 -17.79
C PHE A 345 4.40 18.26 -18.02
N ASN A 346 5.02 18.76 -19.10
CA ASN A 346 5.02 20.18 -19.43
C ASN A 346 3.61 20.76 -19.63
N VAL A 347 2.66 19.95 -20.13
CA VAL A 347 1.26 20.39 -20.26
C VAL A 347 0.65 20.66 -18.88
N LEU A 348 0.79 19.73 -17.93
CA LEU A 348 0.27 19.90 -16.57
C LEU A 348 1.03 21.01 -15.82
N LEU A 349 2.35 21.09 -15.96
CA LEU A 349 3.16 22.15 -15.33
C LEU A 349 2.78 23.56 -15.82
N THR A 350 2.44 23.70 -17.10
CA THR A 350 1.93 24.97 -17.64
C THR A 350 0.60 25.34 -16.97
N GLN A 351 -0.30 24.37 -16.79
CA GLN A 351 -1.55 24.59 -16.09
C GLN A 351 -1.32 24.98 -14.62
N LEU A 352 -0.44 24.27 -13.90
CA LEU A 352 -0.10 24.58 -12.51
C LEU A 352 0.52 25.99 -12.40
N THR A 353 1.42 26.36 -13.31
CA THR A 353 2.00 27.71 -13.35
C THR A 353 0.92 28.78 -13.51
N ASN A 354 -0.03 28.59 -14.44
CA ASN A 354 -1.10 29.54 -14.70
C ASN A 354 -2.05 29.73 -13.52
N HIS A 355 -2.30 28.69 -12.73
CA HIS A 355 -3.22 28.75 -11.57
C HIS A 355 -2.50 29.01 -10.24
N SER A 356 -1.18 28.87 -10.22
CA SER A 356 -0.30 29.06 -9.06
C SER A 356 -0.82 28.40 -7.77
N PRO A 357 -1.19 27.11 -7.77
CA PRO A 357 -1.78 26.44 -6.62
C PRO A 357 -0.82 26.38 -5.43
N HIS A 358 0.50 26.41 -5.67
CA HIS A 358 1.55 26.38 -4.66
C HIS A 358 2.02 27.78 -4.20
N ILE A 359 1.36 28.85 -4.63
CA ILE A 359 1.61 30.21 -4.13
C ILE A 359 0.41 30.61 -3.27
N PHE A 360 0.67 31.01 -2.03
CA PHE A 360 -0.38 31.48 -1.13
C PHE A 360 -0.94 32.84 -1.59
N VAL A 361 -2.26 32.93 -1.72
CA VAL A 361 -3.03 34.10 -2.12
C VAL A 361 -4.19 34.29 -1.14
N PRO A 362 -4.16 35.32 -0.27
CA PRO A 362 -5.23 35.56 0.70
C PRO A 362 -6.61 35.70 0.05
N GLY A 363 -7.61 35.03 0.62
CA GLY A 363 -9.00 35.06 0.18
C GLY A 363 -9.30 34.19 -1.05
N ARG A 364 -8.33 33.41 -1.55
CA ARG A 364 -8.55 32.54 -2.71
C ARG A 364 -9.41 31.34 -2.34
N THR A 365 -10.50 31.16 -3.09
CA THR A 365 -11.47 30.08 -2.88
C THR A 365 -11.24 28.94 -3.86
N SER A 366 -11.86 27.79 -3.56
CA SER A 366 -11.94 26.63 -4.45
C SER A 366 -13.39 26.16 -4.55
N ARG A 367 -13.76 25.53 -5.66
CA ARG A 367 -15.08 24.88 -5.81
C ARG A 367 -15.27 23.73 -4.81
N TYR A 368 -14.18 23.11 -4.40
CA TYR A 368 -14.16 21.98 -3.48
C TYR A 368 -13.06 22.18 -2.45
N GLU A 369 -13.37 21.95 -1.18
CA GLU A 369 -12.39 21.90 -0.09
C GLU A 369 -12.06 20.44 0.21
N VAL A 370 -10.77 20.11 0.13
CA VAL A 370 -10.24 18.76 0.37
C VAL A 370 -10.24 18.52 1.88
N PRO A 371 -11.03 17.58 2.44
CA PRO A 371 -11.03 17.35 3.89
C PRO A 371 -9.70 16.74 4.38
N ASN A 372 -9.29 17.03 5.61
CA ASN A 372 -8.15 16.32 6.21
C ASN A 372 -8.59 14.88 6.59
N LEU A 373 -8.29 13.91 5.72
CA LEU A 373 -8.69 12.51 5.86
C LEU A 373 -8.01 11.83 7.05
N THR A 374 -6.82 12.28 7.45
CA THR A 374 -6.17 11.79 8.67
C THR A 374 -7.04 12.14 9.89
N ASN A 375 -7.39 13.42 10.05
CA ASN A 375 -8.20 13.87 11.19
C ASN A 375 -9.60 13.25 11.16
N LYS A 376 -10.26 13.27 9.99
CA LYS A 376 -11.58 12.67 9.81
C LYS A 376 -11.57 11.18 10.20
N GLY A 377 -10.55 10.45 9.80
CA GLY A 377 -10.41 9.03 10.15
C GLY A 377 -10.22 8.79 11.64
N GLN A 378 -9.41 9.61 12.30
CA GLN A 378 -9.17 9.56 13.75
C GLN A 378 -10.42 9.94 14.55
N GLU A 379 -11.17 10.95 14.13
CA GLU A 379 -12.45 11.33 14.75
C GLU A 379 -13.47 10.19 14.67
N MET A 380 -13.57 9.53 13.51
CA MET A 380 -14.41 8.34 13.34
C MET A 380 -13.96 7.17 14.23
N GLU A 381 -12.68 7.10 14.61
CA GLU A 381 -12.18 6.09 15.54
C GLU A 381 -12.56 6.38 16.98
N LYS A 382 -12.39 7.63 17.41
CA LYS A 382 -12.81 8.08 18.73
C LYS A 382 -14.31 7.91 18.95
N ALA A 383 -15.14 8.21 17.95
CA ALA A 383 -16.58 8.00 18.02
C ALA A 383 -16.96 6.53 18.26
N VAL A 384 -16.36 5.60 17.50
CA VAL A 384 -16.61 4.16 17.65
C VAL A 384 -16.14 3.64 19.02
N GLN A 385 -15.05 4.18 19.55
CA GLN A 385 -14.55 3.81 20.87
C GLN A 385 -15.47 4.32 21.98
N GLY A 386 -15.93 5.57 21.90
CA GLY A 386 -16.90 6.14 22.84
C GLY A 386 -18.22 5.36 22.86
N ASP A 387 -18.71 4.92 21.70
CA ASP A 387 -19.90 4.07 21.60
C ASP A 387 -19.69 2.70 22.25
N ARG A 388 -18.49 2.11 22.09
CA ARG A 388 -18.13 0.83 22.73
C ARG A 388 -17.99 0.93 24.23
N GLU A 389 -17.40 2.01 24.74
CA GLU A 389 -17.26 2.26 26.19
C GLU A 389 -18.62 2.55 26.82
N THR A 390 -19.50 3.25 26.10
CA THR A 390 -20.89 3.48 26.53
C THR A 390 -21.72 2.18 26.48
N ALA A 391 -21.45 1.28 25.53
CA ALA A 391 -22.08 -0.04 25.50
C ALA A 391 -21.52 -0.97 26.59
N ALA A 392 -20.20 -0.94 26.84
CA ALA A 392 -19.53 -1.74 27.85
C ALA A 392 -19.85 -1.27 29.29
N SER A 393 -20.05 0.04 29.52
CA SER A 393 -20.49 0.53 30.83
C SER A 393 -21.91 0.09 31.20
N ASN A 394 -22.71 -0.33 30.21
CA ASN A 394 -24.02 -0.94 30.42
C ASN A 394 -23.97 -2.47 30.59
N THR A 395 -22.80 -3.10 30.47
CA THR A 395 -22.56 -4.53 30.68
C THR A 395 -21.25 -4.71 31.47
N LEU A 396 -21.36 -4.70 32.80
CA LEU A 396 -20.23 -4.90 33.72
C LEU A 396 -19.39 -6.15 33.36
N ASP A 397 -18.08 -5.94 33.54
CA ASP A 397 -16.98 -6.91 33.59
C ASP A 397 -16.53 -7.59 32.27
N THR A 398 -15.58 -6.95 31.59
CA THR A 398 -14.33 -7.63 31.17
C THR A 398 -13.27 -6.61 30.75
N GLU A 399 -12.13 -6.65 31.44
CA GLU A 399 -10.92 -5.90 31.07
C GLU A 399 -10.41 -6.35 29.70
N GLY A 400 -10.36 -5.40 28.77
CA GLY A 400 -9.58 -5.49 27.54
C GLY A 400 -8.89 -4.16 27.34
N THR A 401 -7.59 -4.09 27.64
CA THR A 401 -6.77 -2.92 27.36
C THR A 401 -6.76 -2.64 25.86
N GLY A 402 -7.55 -1.67 25.43
CA GLY A 402 -7.56 -1.18 24.06
C GLY A 402 -6.26 -0.45 23.77
N ILE A 403 -5.50 -0.94 22.79
CA ILE A 403 -4.27 -0.29 22.32
C ILE A 403 -4.66 0.81 21.33
N ALA A 404 -4.27 2.05 21.60
CA ALA A 404 -4.59 3.19 20.73
C ALA A 404 -3.60 3.28 19.56
N MET A 405 -4.01 3.91 18.46
CA MET A 405 -3.12 4.12 17.30
C MET A 405 -1.88 4.96 17.63
N GLU A 406 -1.97 5.79 18.68
CA GLU A 406 -0.86 6.58 19.22
C GLU A 406 0.23 5.68 19.83
N ASP A 407 -0.15 4.60 20.53
CA ASP A 407 0.80 3.65 21.13
C ASP A 407 1.62 2.92 20.05
N VAL A 408 1.00 2.62 18.90
CA VAL A 408 1.68 1.99 17.75
C VAL A 408 2.70 2.94 17.10
N LEU A 409 2.43 4.25 17.09
CA LEU A 409 3.34 5.25 16.51
C LEU A 409 4.59 5.46 17.37
N VAL A 410 4.46 5.40 18.70
CA VAL A 410 5.58 5.63 19.63
C VAL A 410 6.66 4.54 19.52
N GLU A 411 6.30 3.28 19.27
CA GLU A 411 7.28 2.18 19.09
C GLU A 411 7.96 2.15 17.70
N LEU A 412 7.48 2.94 16.73
CA LEU A 412 7.98 2.93 15.35
C LEU A 412 8.87 4.12 14.98
N LEU A 413 8.97 5.10 15.87
CA LEU A 413 9.92 6.21 15.81
C LEU A 413 11.17 5.85 16.62
#